data_AF-S8BKN1-F1
#
_entry.id   AF-S8BKN1-F1
#
_cell.length_a   1.000
_cell.length_b   1.000
_cell.length_c   1.000
_cell.angle_alpha   90.00
_cell.angle_beta   90.00
_cell.angle_gamma   90.00
#
_symmetry.space_group_name_H-M   'P 1'
#
loop_
_entity.id
_entity.type
_entity.pdbx_description
1 polymer ?
#
loop_
_entity_poly.entity_id
_entity_poly.type
_entity_poly.pdbx_seq_one_letter_code
_entity_poly.pdbx_strand_id
1 'polypeptide(L)' 'MDRIVVEDKKYEGIYRHDAEGSDDMPAHIKSSLIGASVTIPITDGKLNLGTWQGIYYMEFRDSKHRRNIVATIQGEKSS' A
#
# COMPACT_ATOMS: atom_id res chain seq x y z
N MET A 1 -8.12 -0.40 -9.05
CA MET A 1 -8.35 0.92 -8.38
C MET A 1 -8.54 2.02 -9.42
N ASP A 2 -8.69 1.63 -10.68
CA ASP A 2 -8.31 2.47 -11.83
C ASP A 2 -9.49 3.30 -12.33
N ARG A 3 -10.69 3.01 -11.80
CA ARG A 3 -11.87 3.87 -11.91
C ARG A 3 -11.82 5.07 -10.98
N ILE A 4 -11.05 5.00 -9.89
CA ILE A 4 -10.90 6.09 -8.90
C ILE A 4 -9.67 6.92 -9.24
N VAL A 5 -8.57 6.25 -9.62
CA VAL A 5 -7.32 6.88 -10.02
C VAL A 5 -6.92 6.34 -11.39
N VAL A 6 -7.22 7.10 -12.44
CA VAL A 6 -6.92 6.72 -13.82
C VAL A 6 -5.43 6.83 -14.09
N GLU A 7 -4.88 5.90 -14.87
CA GLU A 7 -3.51 5.99 -15.39
C GLU A 7 -3.47 6.81 -16.68
N ASP A 8 -2.43 7.62 -16.82
CA ASP A 8 -2.24 8.45 -18.02
C ASP A 8 -1.46 7.71 -19.10
N LYS A 9 -1.99 6.57 -19.57
CA LYS A 9 -1.28 5.67 -20.49
C LYS A 9 -0.94 6.29 -21.84
N LYS A 10 -1.61 7.38 -22.19
CA LYS A 10 -1.44 8.10 -23.46
C LYS A 10 -0.62 9.38 -23.30
N TYR A 11 -0.14 9.68 -22.09
CA TYR A 11 0.58 10.92 -21.77
C TYR A 11 -0.23 12.15 -22.21
N GLU A 12 -1.53 12.14 -21.94
CA GLU A 12 -2.47 13.24 -22.23
C GLU A 12 -2.28 14.43 -21.27
N GLY A 13 -1.38 14.32 -20.29
CA GLY A 13 -1.03 15.37 -19.34
C GLY A 13 -2.05 15.49 -18.21
N ILE A 14 -2.70 14.38 -17.86
CA ILE A 14 -3.71 14.31 -16.79
C ILE A 14 -3.06 14.67 -15.44
N TYR A 15 -1.80 14.30 -15.26
CA TYR A 15 -1.00 14.62 -14.09
C TYR A 15 0.26 15.37 -14.50
N ARG A 16 0.68 16.32 -13.65
CA ARG A 16 1.95 17.04 -13.82
C ARG A 16 3.17 16.25 -13.36
N HIS A 17 2.95 15.15 -12.64
CA HIS A 17 4.00 14.35 -12.02
C HIS A 17 4.04 12.98 -12.70
N ASP A 18 4.78 12.89 -13.79
CA ASP A 18 4.91 11.71 -14.65
C ASP A 18 6.37 11.37 -14.94
N ALA A 19 7.29 11.96 -14.17
CA ALA A 19 8.73 11.87 -14.38
C ALA A 19 9.25 10.43 -14.33
N GLU A 20 8.57 9.53 -13.62
CA GLU A 20 8.92 8.12 -13.53
C GLU A 20 7.99 7.17 -14.31
N GLY A 21 7.15 7.71 -15.20
CA GLY A 21 6.25 6.94 -16.07
C GLY A 21 4.76 7.28 -15.91
N SER A 22 3.93 6.75 -16.79
CA SER A 22 2.48 7.01 -16.83
C SER A 22 1.70 6.52 -15.60
N ASP A 23 2.30 5.63 -14.81
CA ASP A 23 1.77 5.04 -13.58
C ASP A 23 2.25 5.76 -12.31
N ASP A 24 3.12 6.77 -12.44
CA ASP A 24 3.77 7.44 -11.32
C ASP A 24 2.79 8.17 -10.39
N MET A 25 2.20 9.29 -10.82
CA MET A 25 1.18 9.97 -10.02
C MET A 25 0.01 9.05 -9.64
N PRO A 26 -0.54 8.20 -10.53
CA PRO A 26 -1.55 7.23 -10.15
C PRO A 26 -1.15 6.36 -8.97
N ALA A 27 0.07 5.83 -8.94
CA ALA A 27 0.57 5.02 -7.84
C ALA A 27 0.67 5.82 -6.54
N HIS A 28 1.13 7.08 -6.60
CA HIS A 28 1.18 7.98 -5.44
C HIS A 28 -0.21 8.24 -4.85
N ILE A 29 -1.22 8.48 -5.68
CA ILE A 29 -2.60 8.70 -5.22
C ILE A 29 -3.18 7.40 -4.65
N LYS A 30 -3.02 6.27 -5.34
CA LYS A 30 -3.50 4.95 -4.86
C LYS A 30 -2.88 4.61 -3.49
N SER A 31 -1.58 4.81 -3.33
CA SER A 31 -0.85 4.60 -2.07
C SER A 31 -1.36 5.51 -0.95
N SER A 32 -1.59 6.79 -1.24
CA SER A 32 -2.10 7.75 -0.25
C SER A 32 -3.54 7.43 0.20
N LEU A 33 -4.37 6.90 -0.70
CA LEU A 33 -5.75 6.51 -0.39
C LEU A 33 -5.84 5.23 0.44
N ILE A 34 -4.99 4.23 0.17
CA ILE A 34 -4.98 2.97 0.94
C ILE A 34 -4.24 3.13 2.26
N GLY A 35 -3.16 3.90 2.27
CA GLY A 35 -2.25 4.03 3.40
C GLY A 35 -1.03 3.11 3.28
N ALA A 36 0.09 3.56 3.86
CA ALA A 36 1.38 2.88 3.79
C ALA A 36 1.60 1.85 4.91
N SER A 37 0.71 1.79 5.91
CA SER A 37 0.85 0.91 7.06
C SER A 37 -0.50 0.54 7.67
N VAL A 38 -0.49 -0.55 8.43
CA VAL A 38 -1.62 -0.99 9.25
C VAL A 38 -1.11 -1.32 10.65
N THR A 39 -1.96 -1.11 11.65
CA THR A 39 -1.69 -1.53 13.03
C THR A 39 -2.62 -2.68 13.39
N ILE A 40 -2.05 -3.82 13.78
CA ILE A 40 -2.79 -5.04 14.06
C ILE A 40 -2.59 -5.38 15.54
N PRO A 41 -3.67 -5.53 16.34
CA PRO A 41 -3.55 -5.98 17.72
C PRO A 41 -2.98 -7.40 17.79
N ILE A 42 -2.25 -7.69 18.86
CA ILE A 42 -1.75 -9.03 19.15
C ILE A 42 -2.36 -9.49 20.47
N THR A 43 -2.97 -10.68 20.46
CA THR A 43 -3.59 -11.29 21.64
C THR A 43 -3.08 -12.71 21.76
N ASP A 44 -2.60 -13.10 22.95
CA ASP A 44 -2.05 -14.43 23.22
C ASP A 44 -1.00 -14.90 22.21
N GLY A 45 -0.12 -13.97 21.80
CA GLY A 45 0.95 -14.24 20.84
C GLY A 45 0.51 -14.41 19.38
N LYS A 46 -0.75 -14.10 19.04
CA LYS A 46 -1.29 -14.21 17.68
C LYS A 46 -1.81 -12.86 17.18
N LEU A 47 -1.65 -12.59 15.88
CA LEU A 47 -2.31 -11.46 15.23
C LEU A 47 -3.82 -11.61 15.37
N ASN A 48 -4.48 -10.60 15.94
CA ASN A 48 -5.90 -10.61 16.20
C ASN A 48 -6.67 -10.12 14.95
N LEU A 49 -6.73 -11.01 13.95
CA LEU A 49 -7.45 -10.80 12.70
C LEU A 49 -8.79 -11.55 12.75
N GLY A 50 -9.83 -10.95 12.19
CA GLY A 50 -11.09 -11.64 11.93
C GLY A 50 -10.93 -12.72 10.85
N THR A 51 -11.89 -13.65 10.77
CA THR A 51 -11.89 -14.78 9.83
C THR A 51 -11.62 -14.39 8.37
N TRP A 52 -12.03 -13.19 7.97
CA TRP A 52 -11.91 -12.67 6.60
C TRP A 52 -10.97 -11.46 6.48
N GLN A 53 -10.10 -11.22 7.47
CA GLN A 53 -9.11 -10.15 7.41
C GLN A 53 -7.75 -10.71 6.99
N GLY A 54 -7.22 -10.19 5.89
CA GLY A 54 -5.88 -10.47 5.40
C GLY A 54 -5.02 -9.21 5.36
N ILE A 55 -3.71 -9.37 5.52
CA ILE A 55 -2.73 -8.30 5.35
C ILE A 55 -2.13 -8.43 3.95
N TYR A 56 -2.25 -7.38 3.15
CA TYR A 56 -1.82 -7.37 1.76
C TYR A 56 -0.79 -6.27 1.52
N TYR A 57 0.23 -6.59 0.75
CA TYR A 57 1.07 -5.61 0.08
C TYR A 57 0.47 -5.30 -1.29
N MET A 58 0.24 -4.03 -1.59
CA MET A 58 -0.28 -3.58 -2.88
C MET A 58 0.82 -2.84 -3.64
N GLU A 59 1.33 -3.45 -4.71
CA GLU A 59 2.22 -2.76 -5.66
C GLU A 59 1.36 -1.99 -6.65
N PHE A 60 1.65 -0.69 -6.80
CA PHE A 60 0.91 0.19 -7.70
C PHE A 60 1.75 0.68 -8.88
N ARG A 61 3.04 0.30 -8.94
CA ARG A 61 3.91 0.54 -10.09
C ARG A 61 3.98 -0.71 -10.98
N ASP A 62 3.98 -0.51 -12.28
CA ASP A 62 4.09 -1.57 -13.29
C ASP A 62 5.53 -2.08 -13.38
N SER A 63 6.50 -1.21 -13.17
CA SER A 63 7.91 -1.56 -13.26
C SER A 63 8.38 -2.32 -12.01
N LYS A 64 9.33 -3.24 -12.19
CA LYS A 64 9.81 -4.06 -11.07
C LYS A 64 10.68 -3.23 -10.13
N HIS A 65 10.24 -3.10 -8.89
CA HIS A 65 11.01 -2.44 -7.84
C HIS A 65 11.37 -3.41 -6.70
N ARG A 66 12.38 -3.03 -5.91
CA ARG A 66 12.65 -3.67 -4.61
C ARG A 66 11.91 -2.90 -3.52
N ARG A 67 11.22 -3.63 -2.64
CA ARG A 67 10.37 -3.08 -1.59
C ARG A 67 10.76 -3.70 -0.27
N ASN A 68 10.87 -2.86 0.76
CA ASN A 68 11.15 -3.30 2.12
C ASN A 68 9.89 -3.08 2.95
N ILE A 69 9.43 -4.13 3.63
CA ILE A 69 8.33 -4.05 4.58
C ILE A 69 8.93 -4.19 5.98
N VAL A 70 8.58 -3.28 6.87
CA VAL A 70 9.04 -3.28 8.26
C VAL A 70 7.86 -3.66 9.15
N ALA A 71 8.09 -4.61 10.05
CA ALA A 71 7.15 -4.97 11.10
C ALA A 71 7.75 -4.62 12.45
N THR A 72 7.04 -3.79 13.21
CA THR A 72 7.39 -3.44 14.59
C THR A 72 6.39 -4.11 15.53
N ILE A 73 6.91 -4.90 16.47
CA ILE A 73 6.10 -5.56 17.51
C ILE A 73 6.43 -4.88 18.83
N GLN A 74 5.41 -4.38 19.51
CA GLN A 74 5.50 -3.72 20.80
C GLN A 74 4.40 -4.23 21.72
N GLY A 75 4.73 -4.50 22.98
CA GLY A 75 3.81 -5.03 23.97
C GLY A 75 4.54 -5.66 25.15
N GLU A 76 3.78 -6.14 26.12
CA GLU A 76 4.28 -6.82 27.31
C GLU A 76 3.78 -8.27 27.37
N LYS A 77 4.45 -9.11 28.16
CA LYS A 77 3.95 -10.45 28.45
C LYS A 77 2.81 -10.32 29.45
N SER A 78 1.68 -10.97 29.16
CA SER A 78 0.67 -11.27 30.18
C SER A 78 1.33 -12.07 31.30
N SER A 79 1.25 -11.55 32.52
CA SER A 79 1.84 -12.14 33.73
C SER A 79 1.09 -13.40 34.18
#